data_AF-A0A1E4TP24-F1
#
_entry.id   AF-A0A1E4TP24-F1
#
_cell.length_a   1.000
_cell.length_b   1.000
_cell.length_c   1.000
_cell.angle_alpha   90.00
_cell.angle_beta   90.00
_cell.angle_gamma   90.00
#
_symmetry.space_group_name_H-M   'P 1'
#
loop_
_entity.id
_entity.type
_entity.pdbx_description
1 polymer ?
#
loop_
_entity_poly.entity_id
_entity_poly.type
_entity_poly.pdbx_seq_one_letter_code
_entity_poly.pdbx_strand_id
1 'polypeptide(L)'
;MSSLERRVFSPRASSTSRMSSRSNSRGPSSRGPSSDISSDFDSDDEFNFEEFNDMLSFYKQDQLSDVGIGIGSGSSDEAEKISKIGKEKDSKNPLTNSISEILTSLDLPRTTVSTSSREALLAQLFHLIISKPLKALDVQYVTEFNTEQLINFYNNSRSLNESLLALRTLTTFVCSDIDEVSSLILSELIPSLKRQISLVDEIEPNLRSNLILSFSSLLMCIIDGSGAYGMDEHIEFLFELIEGLLISENYQEETDVFVSALYAIGLLLTLIYNNGENNTTALNELIEDNLPRLVDNNFLENPNINISKATGKLIALMYELYDYHDYEIEDEEDEDYNNTYSPYYDASKIIVVLKSLSTISSKKLSKKTKKESHSIFRDILKTVESYSESKESRLELTKDPIVLTHSKLSKSRSISVKSWYSYFRLFHLRWLFGAHLHDQLNCNSELSNLIRPPQKNKFDKFSVDADYQETEEVENEGYADNGAKRKIKDKKKTIQINNSRMEKFRREFGDVNVRDE
;
A
#
# COMPACT_ATOMS: atom_id res chain seq x y z
N MET A 1 -75.90 -28.65 22.16
CA MET A 1 -76.47 -29.76 21.36
C MET A 1 -77.73 -29.22 20.68
N SER A 2 -78.02 -29.35 19.40
CA SER A 2 -77.41 -30.01 18.25
C SER A 2 -77.89 -29.21 17.02
N SER A 3 -76.96 -28.63 16.26
CA SER A 3 -76.66 -29.02 14.87
C SER A 3 -77.77 -28.70 13.84
N LEU A 4 -77.64 -27.53 13.22
CA LEU A 4 -78.39 -27.07 12.06
C LEU A 4 -77.47 -27.04 10.82
N GLU A 5 -78.11 -27.28 9.69
CA GLU A 5 -77.56 -27.73 8.42
C GLU A 5 -76.98 -26.61 7.53
N ARG A 6 -76.05 -27.05 6.67
CA ARG A 6 -75.84 -26.71 5.24
C ARG A 6 -76.34 -25.38 4.63
N ARG A 7 -75.35 -24.75 3.97
CA ARG A 7 -75.27 -24.39 2.53
C ARG A 7 -75.66 -22.96 2.05
N VAL A 8 -74.65 -22.35 1.42
CA VAL A 8 -74.61 -21.65 0.10
C VAL A 8 -75.29 -20.29 -0.02
N PHE A 9 -74.51 -19.24 -0.33
CA PHE A 9 -74.56 -18.43 -1.57
C PHE A 9 -73.80 -17.09 -1.37
N SER A 10 -72.91 -16.77 -2.32
CA SER A 10 -72.46 -15.40 -2.62
C SER A 10 -73.49 -14.74 -3.53
N PRO A 11 -73.75 -13.42 -3.42
CA PRO A 11 -73.22 -12.52 -4.45
C PRO A 11 -72.89 -11.06 -4.02
N ARG A 12 -71.93 -10.47 -4.75
CA ARG A 12 -71.73 -9.06 -5.18
C ARG A 12 -72.60 -7.94 -4.58
N ALA A 13 -71.92 -6.86 -4.15
CA ALA A 13 -71.92 -5.50 -4.76
C ALA A 13 -71.99 -4.32 -3.76
N SER A 14 -71.39 -3.20 -4.21
CA SER A 14 -71.62 -1.79 -3.85
C SER A 14 -70.77 -1.12 -2.74
N SER A 15 -69.78 -0.37 -3.24
CA SER A 15 -69.49 1.05 -2.97
C SER A 15 -69.74 1.63 -1.57
N THR A 16 -68.67 2.13 -0.94
CA THR A 16 -68.67 3.50 -0.39
C THR A 16 -67.26 4.10 -0.37
N SER A 17 -67.19 5.27 -0.98
CA SER A 17 -66.15 6.29 -1.00
C SER A 17 -65.63 6.71 0.38
N ARG A 18 -64.35 7.08 0.46
CA ARG A 18 -63.92 8.33 1.12
C ARG A 18 -62.58 8.83 0.57
N MET A 19 -62.66 10.08 0.10
CA MET A 19 -61.58 10.95 -0.35
C MET A 19 -60.77 11.49 0.84
N SER A 20 -59.46 11.69 0.65
CA SER A 20 -58.71 12.95 0.93
C SER A 20 -57.20 12.69 0.73
N SER A 21 -56.64 13.00 -0.44
CA SER A 21 -55.81 14.19 -0.68
C SER A 21 -54.65 14.40 0.31
N ARG A 22 -53.44 14.04 -0.13
CA ARG A 22 -52.31 14.99 -0.24
C ARG A 22 -51.19 14.41 -1.12
N SER A 23 -51.09 15.01 -2.30
CA SER A 23 -49.92 15.08 -3.14
C SER A 23 -48.70 15.57 -2.37
N ASN A 24 -47.55 14.90 -2.55
CA ASN A 24 -46.31 15.59 -2.88
C ASN A 24 -45.29 14.64 -3.51
N SER A 25 -44.94 15.00 -4.74
CA SER A 25 -43.85 14.53 -5.58
C SER A 25 -42.50 14.50 -4.85
N ARG A 26 -41.78 13.38 -4.96
CA ARG A 26 -40.34 13.29 -4.66
C ARG A 26 -39.57 13.23 -5.97
N GLY A 27 -39.07 14.38 -6.40
CA GLY A 27 -37.87 14.48 -7.23
C GLY A 27 -36.60 14.31 -6.38
N PRO A 28 -35.42 14.19 -7.01
CA PRO A 28 -34.20 13.66 -6.40
C PRO A 28 -33.57 14.70 -5.48
N SER A 29 -33.42 14.36 -4.20
CA SER A 29 -32.70 15.18 -3.22
C SER A 29 -31.21 14.93 -3.35
N SER A 30 -30.50 15.94 -3.85
CA SER A 30 -29.10 16.23 -3.55
C SER A 30 -28.79 15.99 -2.07
N ARG A 31 -27.81 15.14 -1.80
CA ARG A 31 -27.24 14.97 -0.46
C ARG A 31 -26.14 16.01 -0.26
N GLY A 32 -26.44 17.04 0.54
CA GLY A 32 -25.42 17.86 1.20
C GLY A 32 -24.78 17.10 2.38
N PRO A 33 -23.65 17.61 2.91
CA PRO A 33 -22.71 16.82 3.69
C PRO A 33 -23.12 16.78 5.16
N SER A 34 -23.39 15.58 5.67
CA SER A 34 -23.48 15.33 7.11
C SER A 34 -22.10 14.94 7.62
N SER A 35 -21.63 15.72 8.59
CA SER A 35 -20.48 15.47 9.44
C SER A 35 -20.65 14.16 10.22
N ASP A 36 -19.95 13.12 9.77
CA ASP A 36 -19.36 12.01 10.55
C ASP A 36 -18.85 10.96 9.55
N ILE A 37 -17.95 11.40 8.66
CA ILE A 37 -17.20 10.52 7.77
C ILE A 37 -15.86 10.30 8.46
N SER A 38 -15.75 9.22 9.23
CA SER A 38 -14.47 8.54 9.47
C SER A 38 -13.75 8.38 8.14
N SER A 39 -12.43 8.56 8.09
CA SER A 39 -11.67 8.37 6.85
C SER A 39 -11.97 7.00 6.24
N ASP A 40 -12.66 6.96 5.10
CA ASP A 40 -12.85 5.75 4.28
C ASP A 40 -11.53 5.40 3.53
N PHE A 41 -10.42 5.34 4.25
CA PHE A 41 -9.31 4.48 3.89
C PHE A 41 -9.63 3.15 4.54
N ASP A 42 -9.60 2.04 3.80
CA ASP A 42 -9.98 0.71 4.31
C ASP A 42 -9.38 0.53 5.69
N SER A 43 -10.22 0.55 6.71
CA SER A 43 -9.75 0.56 8.10
C SER A 43 -9.11 -0.76 8.53
N ASP A 44 -9.16 -1.77 7.66
CA ASP A 44 -8.41 -3.03 7.79
C ASP A 44 -7.11 -3.02 6.93
N ASP A 45 -6.77 -1.94 6.21
CA ASP A 45 -5.43 -1.68 5.64
C ASP A 45 -4.54 -0.84 6.58
N GLU A 46 -5.06 -0.45 7.75
CA GLU A 46 -4.27 0.13 8.85
C GLU A 46 -3.41 -0.98 9.50
N PHE A 47 -2.40 -1.37 8.74
CA PHE A 47 -1.40 -2.39 9.03
C PHE A 47 -0.66 -2.13 10.36
N ASN A 48 -1.09 -2.68 11.51
CA ASN A 48 -0.55 -2.39 12.87
C ASN A 48 -0.18 -0.91 13.14
N PHE A 49 -0.70 0.04 12.35
CA PHE A 49 -0.39 1.45 12.50
C PHE A 49 -1.07 1.95 13.76
N GLU A 50 -2.27 1.42 14.05
CA GLU A 50 -3.00 1.62 15.30
C GLU A 50 -2.18 1.15 16.50
N GLU A 51 -1.59 -0.05 16.48
CA GLU A 51 -0.77 -0.55 17.60
C GLU A 51 0.42 0.37 17.89
N PHE A 52 1.12 0.84 16.85
CA PHE A 52 2.22 1.79 17.03
C PHE A 52 1.72 3.17 17.50
N ASN A 53 0.60 3.64 16.99
CA ASN A 53 -0.02 4.90 17.45
C ASN A 53 -0.49 4.81 18.91
N ASP A 54 -1.03 3.66 19.30
CA ASP A 54 -1.45 3.36 20.66
C ASP A 54 -0.23 3.33 21.58
N MET A 55 0.86 2.68 21.15
CA MET A 55 2.15 2.70 21.83
C MET A 55 2.66 4.15 22.02
N LEU A 56 2.64 4.98 20.96
CA LEU A 56 3.01 6.40 21.07
C LEU A 56 2.09 7.17 22.02
N SER A 57 0.78 6.88 22.01
CA SER A 57 -0.20 7.53 22.87
C SER A 57 0.02 7.17 24.34
N PHE A 58 0.38 5.91 24.61
CA PHE A 58 0.72 5.41 25.94
C PHE A 58 1.92 6.18 26.52
N TYR A 59 3.03 6.29 25.78
CA TYR A 59 4.20 7.05 26.26
C TYR A 59 3.90 8.54 26.41
N LYS A 60 3.05 9.13 25.57
CA LYS A 60 2.59 10.53 25.75
C LYS A 60 1.78 10.69 27.04
N GLN A 61 0.89 9.75 27.35
CA GLN A 61 0.06 9.81 28.55
C GLN A 61 0.91 9.59 29.81
N ASP A 62 1.85 8.65 29.78
CA ASP A 62 2.76 8.35 30.89
C ASP A 62 3.63 9.58 31.24
N GLN A 63 4.18 10.25 30.23
CA GLN A 63 4.92 11.51 30.39
C GLN A 63 4.07 12.65 30.97
N LEU A 64 2.75 12.65 30.73
CA LEU A 64 1.83 13.64 31.31
C LEU A 64 1.41 13.28 32.74
N SER A 65 1.29 11.98 33.07
CA SER A 65 0.94 11.53 34.42
C SER A 65 2.07 11.70 35.43
N ASP A 66 3.33 11.66 35.01
CA ASP A 66 4.48 11.94 35.89
C ASP A 66 4.56 13.43 36.30
N VAL A 67 3.77 14.30 35.65
CA VAL A 67 3.56 15.72 36.03
C VAL A 67 2.39 15.87 37.03
N GLY A 68 1.60 14.81 37.24
CA GLY A 68 0.42 14.79 38.10
C GLY A 68 0.69 14.36 39.55
N ILE A 69 1.25 15.27 40.35
CA ILE A 69 1.12 15.38 41.82
C ILE A 69 0.72 14.07 42.55
N GLY A 70 1.71 13.22 42.83
CA GLY A 70 1.62 12.18 43.85
C GLY A 70 1.82 12.77 45.26
N ILE A 71 0.83 13.50 45.79
CA ILE A 71 0.76 13.77 47.23
C ILE A 71 0.16 12.52 47.89
N GLY A 72 1.00 11.51 48.05
CA GLY A 72 0.77 10.35 48.92
C GLY A 72 1.22 10.70 50.34
N SER A 73 0.28 10.69 51.26
CA SER A 73 0.43 10.95 52.69
C SER A 73 1.51 10.09 53.35
N GLY A 74 2.58 10.72 53.85
CA GLY A 74 3.59 10.09 54.69
C GLY A 74 4.40 11.11 55.49
N SER A 75 4.15 11.13 56.80
CA SER A 75 5.00 11.58 57.92
C SER A 75 5.96 12.77 57.69
N SER A 76 5.65 13.90 58.36
CA SER A 76 6.60 14.97 58.70
C SER A 76 7.76 14.35 59.51
N ASP A 77 9.04 14.61 59.27
CA ASP A 77 9.73 15.91 59.35
C ASP A 77 11.01 15.98 58.47
N GLU A 78 11.21 15.05 57.52
CA GLU A 78 12.39 15.07 56.62
C GLU A 78 12.17 15.80 55.28
N ALA A 79 10.93 16.17 54.97
CA ALA A 79 10.55 16.78 53.68
C ALA A 79 11.00 18.24 53.52
N GLU A 80 11.31 18.98 54.59
CA GLU A 80 11.69 20.39 54.47
C GLU A 80 13.13 20.62 53.99
N LYS A 81 14.04 19.66 54.17
CA LYS A 81 15.44 19.80 53.70
C LYS A 81 15.64 19.45 52.23
N ILE A 82 14.79 18.61 51.64
CA ILE A 82 14.84 18.29 50.20
C ILE A 82 14.09 19.36 49.38
N SER A 83 13.13 20.07 49.99
CA SER A 83 12.33 21.12 49.33
C SER A 83 13.10 22.39 48.92
N LYS A 84 14.35 22.58 49.38
CA LYS A 84 15.15 23.79 49.13
C LYS A 84 16.24 23.65 48.07
N ILE A 85 16.47 22.44 47.54
CA ILE A 85 17.39 22.22 46.41
C ILE A 85 16.62 22.05 45.08
N GLY A 86 15.31 21.78 45.14
CA GLY A 86 14.44 21.56 43.97
C GLY A 86 13.60 22.76 43.50
N LYS A 87 13.88 23.99 43.96
CA LYS A 87 13.08 25.18 43.60
C LYS A 87 13.90 26.23 42.86
N GLU A 88 14.59 25.82 41.81
CA GLU A 88 15.11 26.74 40.79
C GLU A 88 15.45 25.97 39.50
N LYS A 89 14.48 25.21 38.97
CA LYS A 89 14.47 24.86 37.55
C LYS A 89 13.04 24.84 37.07
N ASP A 90 12.80 25.75 36.15
CA ASP A 90 11.52 26.12 35.58
C ASP A 90 10.62 24.95 35.20
N SER A 91 9.36 25.14 35.54
CA SER A 91 8.18 24.55 34.93
C SER A 91 8.11 24.82 33.41
N LYS A 92 8.91 24.10 32.63
CA LYS A 92 8.76 24.02 31.17
C LYS A 92 8.37 22.59 30.79
N ASN A 93 7.39 22.50 29.91
CA ASN A 93 6.82 21.26 29.37
C ASN A 93 7.88 20.15 29.16
N PRO A 94 7.58 18.87 29.44
CA PRO A 94 8.48 17.76 29.10
C PRO A 94 8.74 17.60 27.59
N LEU A 95 8.08 18.40 26.74
CA LEU A 95 8.23 18.44 25.28
C LEU A 95 9.43 19.30 24.79
N THR A 96 10.28 19.84 25.66
CA THR A 96 11.32 20.82 25.24
C THR A 96 12.70 20.25 24.96
N ASN A 97 12.92 18.94 25.05
CA ASN A 97 14.23 18.37 24.72
C ASN A 97 14.50 18.57 23.22
N SER A 98 15.63 19.17 22.90
CA SER A 98 16.12 19.24 21.52
C SER A 98 16.46 17.85 21.00
N ILE A 99 16.46 17.67 19.68
CA ILE A 99 16.86 16.39 19.03
C ILE A 99 18.23 15.94 19.56
N SER A 100 19.19 16.86 19.65
CA SER A 100 20.54 16.57 20.14
C SER A 100 20.58 16.13 21.61
N GLU A 101 19.75 16.71 22.48
CA GLU A 101 19.66 16.29 23.89
C GLU A 101 19.07 14.89 24.02
N ILE A 102 18.08 14.55 23.18
CA ILE A 102 17.50 13.21 23.17
C ILE A 102 18.54 12.19 22.68
N LEU A 103 19.24 12.46 21.58
CA LEU A 103 20.29 11.59 21.06
C LEU A 103 21.40 11.36 22.10
N THR A 104 21.86 12.43 22.74
CA THR A 104 22.85 12.35 23.84
C THR A 104 22.34 11.48 24.99
N SER A 105 21.06 11.60 25.33
CA SER A 105 20.45 10.79 26.40
C SER A 105 20.31 9.30 26.03
N LEU A 106 20.06 9.01 24.75
CA LEU A 106 19.99 7.63 24.23
C LEU A 106 21.36 6.94 24.22
N ASP A 107 22.46 7.69 24.14
CA ASP A 107 23.84 7.18 24.20
C ASP A 107 24.31 6.88 25.64
N LEU A 108 23.67 7.47 26.66
CA LEU A 108 24.01 7.23 28.06
C LEU A 108 23.79 5.77 28.47
N PRO A 109 24.60 5.20 29.38
CA PRO A 109 24.48 3.79 29.74
C PRO A 109 23.12 3.45 30.37
N ARG A 110 22.65 2.21 30.20
CA ARG A 110 21.34 1.74 30.69
C ARG A 110 21.17 1.83 32.23
N THR A 111 22.27 1.94 32.96
CA THR A 111 22.27 2.21 34.41
C THR A 111 21.79 3.62 34.74
N THR A 112 21.90 4.55 33.80
CA THR A 112 21.48 5.95 33.94
C THR A 112 20.12 6.20 33.30
N VAL A 113 19.86 5.60 32.14
CA VAL A 113 18.58 5.73 31.41
C VAL A 113 17.98 4.36 31.21
N SER A 114 16.88 4.09 31.93
CA SER A 114 16.18 2.81 31.90
C SER A 114 15.63 2.49 30.50
N THR A 115 15.30 1.21 30.24
CA THR A 115 14.69 0.79 28.96
C THR A 115 13.37 1.54 28.68
N SER A 116 12.49 1.67 29.68
CA SER A 116 11.22 2.41 29.53
C SER A 116 11.45 3.90 29.23
N SER A 117 12.44 4.52 29.89
CA SER A 117 12.81 5.91 29.60
C SER A 117 13.37 6.08 28.18
N ARG A 118 14.14 5.09 27.67
CA ARG A 118 14.64 5.09 26.29
C ARG A 118 13.50 4.96 25.27
N GLU A 119 12.54 4.07 25.52
CA GLU A 119 11.34 3.93 24.68
C GLU A 119 10.56 5.27 24.63
N ALA A 120 10.38 5.93 25.77
CA ALA A 120 9.73 7.23 25.85
C ALA A 120 10.51 8.34 25.10
N LEU A 121 11.84 8.32 25.19
CA LEU A 121 12.72 9.24 24.45
C LEU A 121 12.64 9.02 22.93
N LEU A 122 12.60 7.76 22.47
CA LEU A 122 12.41 7.44 21.05
C LEU A 122 11.04 7.88 20.54
N ALA A 123 9.97 7.62 21.30
CA ALA A 123 8.62 8.08 20.98
C ALA A 123 8.57 9.62 20.87
N GLN A 124 9.25 10.33 21.78
CA GLN A 124 9.38 11.78 21.74
C GLN A 124 10.18 12.23 20.51
N LEU A 125 11.32 11.60 20.22
CA LEU A 125 12.14 11.92 19.05
C LEU A 125 11.36 11.73 17.75
N PHE A 126 10.71 10.58 17.58
CA PHE A 126 9.83 10.30 16.45
C PHE A 126 8.77 11.40 16.29
N HIS A 127 8.10 11.77 17.37
CA HIS A 127 7.10 12.83 17.35
C HIS A 127 7.69 14.19 16.93
N LEU A 128 8.87 14.56 17.43
CA LEU A 128 9.53 15.81 17.06
C LEU A 128 9.90 15.85 15.57
N ILE A 129 10.33 14.71 15.01
CA ILE A 129 10.66 14.57 13.59
C ILE A 129 9.40 14.76 12.73
N ILE A 130 8.32 14.03 13.02
CA ILE A 130 7.12 14.05 12.16
C ILE A 130 6.25 15.30 12.34
N SER A 131 6.34 15.98 13.49
CA SER A 131 5.50 17.15 13.79
C SER A 131 5.99 18.44 13.13
N LYS A 132 7.24 18.47 12.66
CA LYS A 132 7.79 19.61 11.94
C LYS A 132 7.96 19.25 10.46
N PRO A 133 7.62 20.15 9.53
CA PRO A 133 7.90 19.93 8.12
C PRO A 133 9.39 19.70 7.91
N LEU A 134 9.76 18.72 7.08
CA LEU A 134 11.15 18.33 6.81
C LEU A 134 12.07 19.53 6.49
N LYS A 135 11.54 20.56 5.82
CA LYS A 135 12.29 21.77 5.40
C LYS A 135 12.28 22.94 6.39
N ALA A 136 11.51 22.86 7.48
CA ALA A 136 11.32 23.99 8.40
C ALA A 136 12.37 24.04 9.53
N LEU A 137 13.26 23.05 9.59
CA LEU A 137 14.36 22.99 10.54
C LEU A 137 15.62 23.46 9.81
N ASP A 138 15.91 24.75 9.94
CA ASP A 138 17.09 25.48 9.39
C ASP A 138 18.44 25.00 10.00
N VAL A 139 18.46 23.78 10.54
CA VAL A 139 19.59 23.13 11.23
C VAL A 139 19.65 21.70 10.69
N GLN A 140 20.73 21.32 10.03
CA GLN A 140 21.02 19.92 9.64
C GLN A 140 21.20 19.09 10.91
N TYR A 141 20.11 18.54 11.44
CA TYR A 141 20.15 17.61 12.56
C TYR A 141 20.39 16.18 12.08
N VAL A 142 20.08 15.86 10.82
CA VAL A 142 20.44 14.59 10.20
C VAL A 142 21.87 14.73 9.71
N THR A 143 22.78 14.05 10.40
CA THR A 143 24.19 13.96 10.04
C THR A 143 24.60 12.50 10.04
N GLU A 144 25.70 12.15 9.37
CA GLU A 144 26.23 10.78 9.44
C GLU A 144 26.43 10.34 10.88
N PHE A 145 27.03 11.19 11.72
CA PHE A 145 27.26 10.92 13.14
C PHE A 145 25.98 10.62 13.94
N ASN A 146 24.95 11.45 13.81
CA ASN A 146 23.68 11.23 14.52
C ASN A 146 22.95 9.99 14.00
N THR A 147 23.12 9.68 12.71
CA THR A 147 22.53 8.50 12.08
C THR A 147 23.23 7.22 12.54
N GLU A 148 24.56 7.21 12.61
CA GLU A 148 25.35 6.13 13.18
C GLU A 148 24.98 5.87 14.65
N GLN A 149 24.75 6.92 15.46
CA GLN A 149 24.27 6.74 16.83
C GLN A 149 22.93 6.00 16.88
N LEU A 150 21.99 6.36 16.01
CA LEU A 150 20.68 5.70 15.94
C LEU A 150 20.78 4.26 15.39
N ILE A 151 21.64 4.01 14.40
CA ILE A 151 21.93 2.66 13.89
C ILE A 151 22.52 1.79 15.00
N ASN A 152 23.50 2.31 15.74
CA ASN A 152 24.12 1.62 16.86
C ASN A 152 23.12 1.37 17.98
N PHE A 153 22.25 2.34 18.29
CA PHE A 153 21.19 2.16 19.27
C PHE A 153 20.24 1.03 18.85
N TYR A 154 19.77 1.08 17.61
CA TYR A 154 18.86 0.08 17.05
C TYR A 154 19.47 -1.33 17.08
N ASN A 155 20.74 -1.48 16.70
CA ASN A 155 21.43 -2.77 16.77
C ASN A 155 21.63 -3.29 18.21
N ASN A 156 21.55 -2.42 19.22
CA ASN A 156 21.74 -2.73 20.64
C ASN A 156 20.45 -2.65 21.47
N SER A 157 19.28 -2.62 20.81
CA SER A 157 17.98 -2.66 21.46
C SER A 157 17.82 -3.97 22.25
N ARG A 158 17.09 -3.93 23.37
CA ARG A 158 16.90 -5.09 24.25
C ARG A 158 15.46 -5.56 24.37
N SER A 159 14.50 -4.71 24.04
CA SER A 159 13.08 -5.06 23.99
C SER A 159 12.57 -4.94 22.55
N LEU A 160 11.49 -5.67 22.25
CA LEU A 160 10.78 -5.55 20.97
C LEU A 160 10.34 -4.10 20.72
N ASN A 161 9.76 -3.45 21.74
CA ASN A 161 9.29 -2.07 21.64
C ASN A 161 10.44 -1.09 21.37
N GLU A 162 11.57 -1.26 22.04
CA GLU A 162 12.77 -0.46 21.77
C GLU A 162 13.25 -0.65 20.34
N SER A 163 13.27 -1.88 19.82
CA SER A 163 13.61 -2.17 18.41
C SER A 163 12.63 -1.51 17.43
N LEU A 164 11.31 -1.64 17.66
CA LEU A 164 10.26 -1.09 16.79
C LEU A 164 10.31 0.45 16.76
N LEU A 165 10.41 1.08 17.95
CA LEU A 165 10.52 2.53 18.08
C LEU A 165 11.82 3.03 17.47
N ALA A 166 12.95 2.38 17.73
CA ALA A 166 14.24 2.76 17.19
C ALA A 166 14.26 2.66 15.67
N LEU A 167 13.77 1.54 15.10
CA LEU A 167 13.67 1.34 13.66
C LEU A 167 12.84 2.43 13.01
N ARG A 168 11.61 2.67 13.50
CA ARG A 168 10.71 3.66 12.91
C ARG A 168 11.22 5.09 13.06
N THR A 169 11.85 5.39 14.19
CA THR A 169 12.50 6.68 14.44
C THR A 169 13.68 6.89 13.50
N LEU A 170 14.58 5.91 13.40
CA LEU A 170 15.74 5.94 12.50
C LEU A 170 15.32 6.12 11.05
N THR A 171 14.35 5.35 10.57
CA THR A 171 13.89 5.45 9.18
C THR A 171 13.32 6.83 8.90
N THR A 172 12.46 7.34 9.78
CA THR A 172 11.82 8.65 9.58
C THR A 172 12.81 9.81 9.72
N PHE A 173 13.81 9.66 10.61
CA PHE A 173 14.91 10.59 10.76
C PHE A 173 15.73 10.70 9.47
N VAL A 174 16.13 9.56 8.88
CA VAL A 174 16.87 9.51 7.62
C VAL A 174 16.04 10.06 6.45
N CYS A 175 14.76 9.69 6.37
CA CYS A 175 13.85 10.21 5.35
C CYS A 175 13.57 11.72 5.48
N SER A 176 14.01 12.35 6.56
CA SER A 176 13.83 13.80 6.75
C SER A 176 14.83 14.63 5.96
N ASP A 177 16.06 14.14 5.82
CA ASP A 177 17.13 14.78 5.05
C ASP A 177 18.13 13.69 4.65
N ILE A 178 18.03 13.24 3.40
CA ILE A 178 18.67 12.00 2.95
C ILE A 178 20.01 12.22 2.26
N ASP A 179 20.26 13.44 1.81
CA ASP A 179 21.38 13.75 0.93
C ASP A 179 22.72 13.47 1.63
N GLU A 180 22.85 13.81 2.92
CA GLU A 180 24.07 13.62 3.69
C GLU A 180 24.33 12.14 4.06
N VAL A 181 23.28 11.34 4.24
CA VAL A 181 23.38 10.01 4.87
C VAL A 181 23.13 8.84 3.92
N SER A 182 22.77 9.12 2.67
CA SER A 182 22.41 8.11 1.65
C SER A 182 23.47 7.00 1.49
N SER A 183 24.76 7.37 1.46
CA SER A 183 25.90 6.46 1.35
C SER A 183 25.95 5.45 2.51
N LEU A 184 25.91 5.95 3.75
CA LEU A 184 25.90 5.17 4.99
C LEU A 184 24.72 4.21 5.03
N ILE A 185 23.54 4.67 4.62
CA ILE A 185 22.32 3.86 4.66
C ILE A 185 22.40 2.72 3.64
N LEU A 186 22.87 2.99 2.42
CA LEU A 186 23.02 1.96 1.38
C LEU A 186 24.12 0.95 1.73
N SER A 187 25.22 1.38 2.35
CA SER A 187 26.37 0.50 2.64
C SER A 187 26.22 -0.29 3.93
N GLU A 188 25.54 0.25 4.96
CA GLU A 188 25.46 -0.38 6.28
C GLU A 188 24.04 -0.83 6.65
N LEU A 189 23.08 0.10 6.63
CA LEU A 189 21.74 -0.18 7.16
C LEU A 189 20.96 -1.13 6.26
N ILE A 190 20.92 -0.88 4.95
CA ILE A 190 20.17 -1.71 3.99
C ILE A 190 20.63 -3.18 4.02
N PRO A 191 21.94 -3.50 3.95
CA PRO A 191 22.41 -4.89 4.09
C PRO A 191 22.07 -5.50 5.46
N SER A 192 22.17 -4.72 6.54
CA SER A 192 21.79 -5.19 7.89
C SER A 192 20.31 -5.54 7.98
N LEU A 193 19.43 -4.69 7.44
CA LEU A 193 17.98 -4.93 7.39
C LEU A 193 17.66 -6.18 6.56
N LYS A 194 18.25 -6.33 5.36
CA LYS A 194 18.09 -7.54 4.53
C LYS A 194 18.45 -8.81 5.30
N ARG A 195 19.63 -8.82 5.93
CA ARG A 195 20.09 -9.96 6.73
C ARG A 195 19.09 -10.31 7.83
N GLN A 196 18.59 -9.30 8.55
CA GLN A 196 17.61 -9.52 9.61
C GLN A 196 16.27 -10.03 9.09
N ILE A 197 15.77 -9.52 7.96
CA ILE A 197 14.53 -9.99 7.33
C ILE A 197 14.58 -11.49 7.03
N SER A 198 15.75 -11.99 6.62
CA SER A 198 16.00 -13.42 6.32
C SER A 198 16.07 -14.33 7.55
N LEU A 199 16.19 -13.80 8.77
CA LEU A 199 16.30 -14.61 9.99
C LEU A 199 14.90 -14.97 10.53
N VAL A 200 14.25 -15.92 9.85
CA VAL A 200 12.85 -16.30 10.11
C VAL A 200 12.59 -16.72 11.56
N ASP A 201 13.49 -17.53 12.13
CA ASP A 201 13.29 -18.12 13.47
C ASP A 201 13.85 -17.27 14.62
N GLU A 202 14.64 -16.24 14.33
CA GLU A 202 15.33 -15.44 15.35
C GLU A 202 14.63 -14.11 15.65
N ILE A 203 13.85 -13.60 14.69
CA ILE A 203 13.22 -12.29 14.80
C ILE A 203 11.70 -12.45 14.73
N GLU A 204 11.03 -11.83 15.69
CA GLU A 204 9.57 -11.86 15.79
C GLU A 204 8.90 -11.33 14.51
N PRO A 205 7.81 -11.97 14.03
CA PRO A 205 7.13 -11.57 12.79
C PRO A 205 6.72 -10.09 12.74
N ASN A 206 6.29 -9.51 13.87
CA ASN A 206 5.91 -8.10 13.94
C ASN A 206 7.12 -7.17 13.70
N LEU A 207 8.29 -7.50 14.24
CA LEU A 207 9.51 -6.74 13.93
C LEU A 207 9.91 -6.94 12.48
N ARG A 208 9.89 -8.18 11.96
CA ARG A 208 10.26 -8.48 10.56
C ARG A 208 9.37 -7.76 9.54
N SER A 209 8.07 -7.66 9.78
CA SER A 209 7.16 -6.90 8.91
C SER A 209 7.56 -5.42 8.86
N ASN A 210 7.87 -4.82 10.02
CA ASN A 210 8.37 -3.45 10.11
C ASN A 210 9.77 -3.27 9.50
N LEU A 211 10.64 -4.29 9.53
CA LEU A 211 11.92 -4.25 8.82
C LEU A 211 11.73 -4.13 7.31
N ILE A 212 10.78 -4.87 6.74
CA ILE A 212 10.47 -4.82 5.31
C ILE A 212 9.93 -3.43 4.92
N LEU A 213 9.02 -2.88 5.73
CA LEU A 213 8.47 -1.54 5.50
C LEU A 213 9.54 -0.46 5.64
N SER A 214 10.44 -0.58 6.61
CA SER A 214 11.60 0.30 6.77
C SER A 214 12.53 0.23 5.56
N PHE A 215 12.95 -0.98 5.19
CA PHE A 215 13.83 -1.27 4.07
C PHE A 215 13.31 -0.63 2.77
N SER A 216 12.04 -0.88 2.43
CA SER A 216 11.43 -0.35 1.20
C SER A 216 11.19 1.17 1.27
N SER A 217 10.81 1.72 2.43
CA SER A 217 10.62 3.17 2.60
C SER A 217 11.94 3.95 2.47
N LEU A 218 13.05 3.40 2.98
CA LEU A 218 14.39 3.95 2.79
C LEU A 218 14.76 3.95 1.30
N LEU A 219 14.61 2.80 0.61
CA LEU A 219 14.89 2.72 -0.82
C LEU A 219 14.04 3.70 -1.63
N MET A 220 12.76 3.87 -1.29
CA MET A 220 11.90 4.88 -1.92
C MET A 220 12.49 6.28 -1.78
N CYS A 221 12.95 6.67 -0.58
CA CYS A 221 13.46 8.03 -0.39
C CYS A 221 14.85 8.24 -1.03
N ILE A 222 15.70 7.21 -1.08
CA ILE A 222 17.08 7.32 -1.61
C ILE A 222 17.09 7.24 -3.14
N ILE A 223 16.29 6.34 -3.70
CA ILE A 223 16.44 5.89 -5.09
C ILE A 223 15.42 6.53 -6.01
N ASP A 224 14.38 7.19 -5.48
CA ASP A 224 13.41 7.88 -6.34
C ASP A 224 14.10 8.95 -7.20
N GLY A 225 13.98 8.80 -8.52
CA GLY A 225 14.66 9.66 -9.50
C GLY A 225 16.13 9.29 -9.80
N SER A 226 16.70 8.27 -9.13
CA SER A 226 18.13 7.92 -9.20
C SER A 226 18.44 6.70 -10.10
N GLY A 227 17.62 6.39 -11.11
CA GLY A 227 17.91 5.30 -12.03
C GLY A 227 17.27 3.94 -11.69
N ALA A 228 16.89 3.72 -10.43
CA ALA A 228 16.36 2.45 -9.93
C ALA A 228 17.23 1.22 -10.26
N TYR A 229 18.56 1.39 -10.32
CA TYR A 229 19.49 0.30 -10.59
C TYR A 229 19.51 -0.72 -9.43
N GLY A 230 19.52 -2.02 -9.75
CA GLY A 230 19.54 -3.11 -8.76
C GLY A 230 18.22 -3.33 -8.03
N MET A 231 17.13 -2.67 -8.44
CA MET A 231 15.82 -2.87 -7.80
C MET A 231 15.22 -4.24 -8.08
N ASP A 232 15.58 -4.84 -9.21
CA ASP A 232 15.26 -6.22 -9.58
C ASP A 232 15.78 -7.23 -8.56
N GLU A 233 17.03 -7.09 -8.07
CA GLU A 233 17.59 -7.95 -7.02
C GLU A 233 16.82 -7.84 -5.70
N HIS A 234 16.33 -6.64 -5.36
CA HIS A 234 15.52 -6.42 -4.17
C HIS A 234 14.11 -7.00 -4.31
N ILE A 235 13.52 -6.92 -5.50
CA ILE A 235 12.23 -7.51 -5.81
C ILE A 235 12.32 -9.04 -5.78
N GLU A 236 13.36 -9.62 -6.39
CA GLU A 236 13.58 -11.07 -6.37
C GLU A 236 13.74 -11.58 -4.94
N PHE A 237 14.56 -10.92 -4.12
CA PHE A 237 14.72 -11.23 -2.71
C PHE A 237 13.38 -11.28 -1.95
N LEU A 238 12.47 -10.32 -2.20
CA LEU A 238 11.16 -10.28 -1.56
C LEU A 238 10.22 -11.36 -2.08
N PHE A 239 10.31 -11.73 -3.36
CA PHE A 239 9.55 -12.85 -3.91
C PHE A 239 10.02 -14.19 -3.34
N GLU A 240 11.33 -14.43 -3.30
CA GLU A 240 11.93 -15.62 -2.66
C GLU A 240 11.49 -15.73 -1.19
N LEU A 241 11.43 -14.59 -0.48
CA LEU A 241 10.95 -14.54 0.90
C LEU A 241 9.49 -15.02 1.02
N ILE A 242 8.55 -14.47 0.24
CA ILE A 242 7.13 -14.84 0.35
C ILE A 242 6.86 -16.28 -0.12
N GLU A 243 7.60 -16.76 -1.11
CA GLU A 243 7.53 -18.15 -1.57
C GLU A 243 8.04 -19.11 -0.48
N GLY A 244 9.13 -18.76 0.18
CA GLY A 244 9.64 -19.51 1.33
C GLY A 244 8.66 -19.53 2.51
N LEU A 245 7.99 -18.40 2.79
CA LEU A 245 6.99 -18.31 3.85
C LEU A 245 5.76 -19.20 3.59
N LEU A 246 5.35 -19.39 2.33
CA LEU A 246 4.20 -20.23 1.99
C LEU A 246 4.35 -21.68 2.45
N ILE A 247 5.59 -22.18 2.48
CA ILE A 247 5.93 -23.56 2.82
C ILE A 247 6.24 -23.69 4.33
N SER A 248 6.40 -22.57 5.03
CA SER A 248 6.73 -22.54 6.47
C SER A 248 5.57 -23.05 7.32
N GLU A 249 5.89 -23.79 8.39
CA GLU A 249 4.92 -24.24 9.38
C GLU A 249 4.24 -23.06 10.12
N ASN A 250 4.96 -21.93 10.25
CA ASN A 250 4.50 -20.72 10.93
C ASN A 250 3.80 -19.72 9.98
N TYR A 251 3.44 -20.15 8.76
CA TYR A 251 2.84 -19.29 7.73
C TYR A 251 1.69 -18.39 8.23
N GLN A 252 0.85 -18.90 9.13
CA GLN A 252 -0.28 -18.13 9.67
C GLN A 252 0.18 -16.95 10.54
N GLU A 253 1.24 -17.13 11.33
CA GLU A 253 1.82 -16.10 12.21
C GLU A 253 2.62 -15.07 11.40
N GLU A 254 3.09 -15.46 10.21
CA GLU A 254 3.90 -14.65 9.29
C GLU A 254 3.07 -13.83 8.29
N THR A 255 1.74 -13.77 8.47
CA THR A 255 0.83 -13.05 7.57
C THR A 255 1.28 -11.61 7.33
N ASP A 256 1.70 -10.90 8.39
CA ASP A 256 2.12 -9.50 8.31
C ASP A 256 3.43 -9.34 7.54
N VAL A 257 4.37 -10.29 7.71
CA VAL A 257 5.62 -10.29 6.94
C VAL A 257 5.33 -10.50 5.46
N PHE A 258 4.43 -11.43 5.13
CA PHE A 258 3.99 -11.70 3.77
C PHE A 258 3.35 -10.46 3.12
N VAL A 259 2.40 -9.83 3.82
CA VAL A 259 1.70 -8.64 3.32
C VAL A 259 2.68 -7.48 3.15
N SER A 260 3.58 -7.25 4.11
CA SER A 260 4.60 -6.20 4.02
C SER A 260 5.53 -6.39 2.83
N ALA A 261 5.91 -7.63 2.52
CA ALA A 261 6.71 -7.95 1.35
C ALA A 261 5.97 -7.64 0.04
N LEU A 262 4.67 -7.96 -0.06
CA LEU A 262 3.87 -7.59 -1.24
C LEU A 262 3.76 -6.07 -1.43
N TYR A 263 3.58 -5.32 -0.33
CA TYR A 263 3.59 -3.85 -0.37
C TYR A 263 4.95 -3.29 -0.78
N ALA A 264 6.03 -3.85 -0.24
CA ALA A 264 7.39 -3.48 -0.61
C ALA A 264 7.68 -3.77 -2.09
N ILE A 265 7.30 -4.94 -2.63
CA ILE A 265 7.44 -5.26 -4.05
C ILE A 265 6.70 -4.22 -4.91
N GLY A 266 5.45 -3.93 -4.57
CA GLY A 266 4.67 -2.92 -5.29
C GLY A 266 5.34 -1.55 -5.25
N LEU A 267 5.86 -1.13 -4.10
CA LEU A 267 6.60 0.11 -3.99
C LEU A 267 7.85 0.13 -4.88
N LEU A 268 8.66 -0.93 -4.88
CA LEU A 268 9.88 -1.01 -5.69
C LEU A 268 9.57 -0.97 -7.19
N LEU A 269 8.47 -1.61 -7.64
CA LEU A 269 8.00 -1.48 -9.02
C LEU A 269 7.67 -0.02 -9.38
N THR A 270 7.11 0.75 -8.45
CA THR A 270 6.87 2.18 -8.68
C THR A 270 8.16 2.99 -8.84
N LEU A 271 9.27 2.58 -8.23
CA LEU A 271 10.57 3.26 -8.39
C LEU A 271 11.14 3.02 -9.78
N ILE A 272 11.10 1.77 -10.25
CA ILE A 272 11.52 1.41 -11.61
C ILE A 272 10.68 2.17 -12.64
N TYR A 273 9.36 2.22 -12.43
CA TYR A 273 8.45 2.94 -13.31
C TYR A 273 8.69 4.45 -13.36
N ASN A 274 9.08 5.07 -12.24
CA ASN A 274 9.31 6.52 -12.17
C ASN A 274 10.54 6.96 -12.99
N ASN A 275 11.47 6.04 -13.27
CA ASN A 275 12.73 6.34 -13.94
C ASN A 275 12.65 6.55 -15.48
N GLY A 276 11.51 7.03 -16.00
CA GLY A 276 11.36 7.45 -17.39
C GLY A 276 11.12 6.32 -18.42
N GLU A 277 11.22 6.67 -19.71
CA GLU A 277 10.92 5.79 -20.86
C GLU A 277 11.97 4.67 -21.05
N ASN A 278 13.21 4.87 -20.62
CA ASN A 278 14.31 3.92 -20.85
C ASN A 278 14.16 2.59 -20.10
N ASN A 279 13.31 2.54 -19.06
CA ASN A 279 13.11 1.35 -18.23
C ASN A 279 11.76 0.66 -18.46
N THR A 280 10.93 1.09 -19.43
CA THR A 280 9.61 0.46 -19.64
C THR A 280 9.73 -0.98 -20.12
N THR A 281 10.68 -1.28 -21.01
CA THR A 281 10.94 -2.65 -21.45
C THR A 281 11.40 -3.55 -20.30
N ALA A 282 12.38 -3.10 -19.50
CA ALA A 282 12.87 -3.87 -18.35
C ALA A 282 11.77 -4.08 -17.29
N LEU A 283 10.92 -3.07 -17.07
CA LEU A 283 9.77 -3.20 -16.17
C LEU A 283 8.73 -4.19 -16.70
N ASN A 284 8.43 -4.17 -18.00
CA ASN A 284 7.53 -5.14 -18.61
C ASN A 284 8.07 -6.57 -18.48
N GLU A 285 9.36 -6.79 -18.78
CA GLU A 285 10.01 -8.10 -18.60
C GLU A 285 9.90 -8.56 -17.14
N LEU A 286 10.21 -7.68 -16.19
CA LEU A 286 10.11 -7.98 -14.77
C LEU A 286 8.68 -8.32 -14.33
N ILE A 287 7.67 -7.62 -14.86
CA ILE A 287 6.25 -7.91 -14.60
C ILE A 287 5.85 -9.26 -15.21
N GLU A 288 6.23 -9.53 -16.46
CA GLU A 288 5.91 -10.79 -17.15
C GLU A 288 6.53 -12.00 -16.47
N ASP A 289 7.74 -11.86 -15.93
CA ASP A 289 8.44 -12.93 -15.22
C ASP A 289 7.84 -13.20 -13.83
N ASN A 290 7.36 -12.16 -13.14
CA ASN A 290 6.92 -12.28 -11.74
C ASN A 290 5.41 -12.40 -11.54
N LEU A 291 4.58 -11.89 -12.45
CA LEU A 291 3.12 -12.00 -12.35
C LEU A 291 2.62 -13.46 -12.31
N PRO A 292 3.19 -14.42 -13.08
CA PRO A 292 2.87 -15.84 -12.93
C PRO A 292 3.13 -16.38 -11.52
N ARG A 293 4.17 -15.92 -10.81
CA ARG A 293 4.47 -16.36 -9.43
C ARG A 293 3.33 -16.00 -8.48
N LEU A 294 2.68 -14.85 -8.67
CA LEU A 294 1.51 -14.45 -7.87
C LEU A 294 0.27 -15.31 -8.17
N VAL A 295 0.05 -15.63 -9.44
CA VAL A 295 -1.17 -16.33 -9.89
C VAL A 295 -1.06 -17.85 -9.73
N ASP A 296 0.06 -18.44 -10.10
CA ASP A 296 0.24 -19.89 -10.15
C ASP A 296 0.60 -20.50 -8.78
N ASN A 297 1.20 -19.71 -7.88
CA ASN A 297 1.35 -20.10 -6.47
C ASN A 297 0.08 -19.81 -5.63
N ASN A 298 -1.04 -19.47 -6.27
CA ASN A 298 -2.34 -19.22 -5.64
C ASN A 298 -2.31 -18.13 -4.54
N PHE A 299 -1.48 -17.10 -4.67
CA PHE A 299 -1.46 -15.99 -3.69
C PHE A 299 -2.75 -15.16 -3.75
N LEU A 300 -3.37 -15.04 -4.93
CA LEU A 300 -4.65 -14.35 -5.07
C LEU A 300 -5.80 -15.12 -4.39
N GLU A 301 -5.80 -16.45 -4.48
CA GLU A 301 -6.80 -17.35 -3.88
C GLU A 301 -6.45 -17.81 -2.46
N ASN A 302 -5.53 -17.09 -1.81
CA ASN A 302 -5.07 -17.46 -0.48
C ASN A 302 -6.21 -17.55 0.56
N PRO A 303 -6.18 -18.53 1.48
CA PRO A 303 -7.19 -18.60 2.55
C PRO A 303 -7.17 -17.37 3.47
N ASN A 304 -6.03 -16.68 3.58
CA ASN A 304 -5.92 -15.44 4.30
C ASN A 304 -6.31 -14.25 3.40
N ILE A 305 -7.43 -13.60 3.74
CA ILE A 305 -7.99 -12.50 2.96
C ILE A 305 -7.04 -11.30 2.84
N ASN A 306 -6.18 -11.05 3.83
CA ASN A 306 -5.24 -9.94 3.78
C ASN A 306 -4.15 -10.17 2.73
N ILE A 307 -3.68 -11.41 2.60
CA ILE A 307 -2.73 -11.81 1.56
C ILE A 307 -3.40 -11.74 0.18
N SER A 308 -4.64 -12.22 0.04
CA SER A 308 -5.40 -12.08 -1.22
C SER A 308 -5.61 -10.63 -1.62
N LYS A 309 -5.98 -9.75 -0.66
CA LYS A 309 -6.14 -8.31 -0.90
C LYS A 309 -4.82 -7.70 -1.37
N ALA A 310 -3.72 -7.90 -0.64
CA ALA A 310 -2.42 -7.35 -0.97
C ALA A 310 -1.93 -7.85 -2.34
N THR A 311 -2.11 -9.14 -2.63
CA THR A 311 -1.78 -9.73 -3.94
C THR A 311 -2.60 -9.10 -5.06
N GLY A 312 -3.92 -8.97 -4.87
CA GLY A 312 -4.80 -8.36 -5.86
C GLY A 312 -4.42 -6.90 -6.17
N LYS A 313 -4.03 -6.12 -5.15
CA LYS A 313 -3.53 -4.75 -5.33
C LYS A 313 -2.22 -4.72 -6.11
N LEU A 314 -1.31 -5.65 -5.83
CA LEU A 314 -0.04 -5.77 -6.55
C LEU A 314 -0.27 -6.16 -8.02
N ILE A 315 -1.19 -7.08 -8.29
CA ILE A 315 -1.60 -7.43 -9.66
C ILE A 315 -2.19 -6.21 -10.35
N ALA A 316 -3.11 -5.48 -9.71
CA ALA A 316 -3.70 -4.27 -10.28
C ALA A 316 -2.63 -3.21 -10.61
N LEU A 317 -1.64 -3.04 -9.73
CA LEU A 317 -0.49 -2.18 -9.98
C LEU A 317 0.32 -2.66 -11.20
N MET A 318 0.64 -3.95 -11.28
CA MET A 318 1.38 -4.50 -12.43
C MET A 318 0.66 -4.23 -13.75
N TYR A 319 -0.67 -4.40 -13.80
CA TYR A 319 -1.50 -4.05 -14.96
C TYR A 319 -1.49 -2.55 -15.28
N GLU A 320 -1.51 -1.68 -14.27
CA GLU A 320 -1.45 -0.22 -14.43
C GLU A 320 -0.08 0.26 -14.93
N LEU A 321 1.01 -0.34 -14.43
CA LEU A 321 2.38 0.06 -14.74
C LEU A 321 2.84 -0.44 -16.11
N TYR A 322 2.33 -1.60 -16.55
CA TYR A 322 2.71 -2.23 -17.81
C TYR A 322 2.55 -1.28 -19.01
N ASP A 323 3.56 -1.28 -19.87
CA ASP A 323 3.57 -0.49 -21.10
C ASP A 323 3.00 -1.34 -22.25
N TYR A 324 1.79 -1.00 -22.67
CA TYR A 324 1.08 -1.66 -23.75
C TYR A 324 1.48 -0.98 -25.07
N HIS A 325 2.67 -1.30 -25.58
CA HIS A 325 3.07 -0.86 -26.91
C HIS A 325 2.14 -1.45 -27.97
N ASP A 326 1.25 -0.62 -28.52
CA ASP A 326 0.56 -0.90 -29.77
C ASP A 326 1.64 -0.79 -30.87
N TYR A 327 2.34 -1.87 -31.21
CA TYR A 327 2.92 -1.95 -32.54
C TYR A 327 1.75 -1.93 -33.50
N GLU A 328 1.68 -0.95 -34.40
CA GLU A 328 0.73 -0.91 -35.51
C GLU A 328 0.79 -2.27 -36.21
N ILE A 329 -0.19 -3.13 -35.95
CA ILE A 329 -0.39 -4.34 -36.74
C ILE A 329 -1.20 -3.84 -37.93
N GLU A 330 -0.51 -3.56 -39.04
CA GLU A 330 -1.11 -3.21 -40.33
C GLU A 330 -1.96 -4.35 -40.94
N ASP A 331 -2.06 -5.50 -40.27
CA ASP A 331 -2.82 -6.66 -40.76
C ASP A 331 -4.14 -6.82 -39.98
N GLU A 332 -5.18 -6.16 -40.49
CA GLU A 332 -6.59 -6.15 -40.00
C GLU A 332 -7.34 -7.51 -40.03
N GLU A 333 -6.69 -8.66 -40.21
CA GLU A 333 -7.42 -9.90 -40.52
C GLU A 333 -7.51 -10.99 -39.42
N ASP A 334 -6.86 -10.85 -38.26
CA ASP A 334 -7.00 -11.85 -37.19
C ASP A 334 -7.70 -11.29 -35.92
N GLU A 335 -9.04 -11.29 -35.91
CA GLU A 335 -9.90 -10.92 -34.77
C GLU A 335 -9.67 -11.73 -33.47
N ASP A 336 -8.88 -12.81 -33.51
CA ASP A 336 -8.57 -13.66 -32.35
C ASP A 336 -7.30 -13.24 -31.56
N TYR A 337 -6.61 -12.15 -31.96
CA TYR A 337 -5.34 -11.72 -31.33
C TYR A 337 -5.47 -10.70 -30.18
N ASN A 338 -6.68 -10.44 -29.67
CA ASN A 338 -6.91 -9.48 -28.56
C ASN A 338 -6.16 -9.82 -27.25
N ASN A 339 -5.61 -11.03 -27.10
CA ASN A 339 -4.91 -11.46 -25.89
C ASN A 339 -3.37 -11.28 -25.93
N THR A 340 -2.82 -10.60 -26.95
CA THR A 340 -1.38 -10.60 -27.22
C THR A 340 -0.57 -9.62 -26.36
N TYR A 341 -1.22 -8.62 -25.77
CA TYR A 341 -0.55 -7.53 -25.04
C TYR A 341 -0.95 -7.43 -23.56
N SER A 342 -1.42 -8.52 -22.96
CA SER A 342 -1.63 -8.60 -21.50
C SER A 342 -0.30 -8.93 -20.78
N PRO A 343 -0.06 -8.36 -19.58
CA PRO A 343 1.07 -8.74 -18.72
C PRO A 343 1.05 -10.23 -18.32
N TYR A 344 -0.12 -10.86 -18.29
CA TYR A 344 -0.29 -12.29 -18.03
C TYR A 344 -1.01 -12.97 -19.18
N TYR A 345 -0.53 -14.15 -19.57
CA TYR A 345 -1.04 -14.89 -20.74
C TYR A 345 -2.51 -15.32 -20.61
N ASP A 346 -3.01 -15.49 -19.38
CA ASP A 346 -4.38 -15.89 -19.09
C ASP A 346 -5.05 -14.86 -18.15
N ALA A 347 -5.22 -13.64 -18.66
CA ALA A 347 -5.95 -12.59 -17.94
C ALA A 347 -7.37 -13.05 -17.52
N SER A 348 -7.98 -13.96 -18.30
CA SER A 348 -9.29 -14.54 -18.00
C SER A 348 -9.30 -15.31 -16.67
N LYS A 349 -8.25 -16.09 -16.37
CA LYS A 349 -8.09 -16.76 -15.07
C LYS A 349 -8.11 -15.76 -13.91
N ILE A 350 -7.35 -14.67 -14.02
CA ILE A 350 -7.31 -13.61 -13.00
C ILE A 350 -8.70 -12.98 -12.82
N ILE A 351 -9.36 -12.63 -13.92
CA ILE A 351 -10.70 -12.02 -13.91
C ILE A 351 -11.74 -12.93 -13.25
N VAL A 352 -11.72 -14.24 -13.52
CA VAL A 352 -12.63 -15.22 -12.91
C VAL A 352 -12.42 -15.28 -11.40
N VAL A 353 -11.16 -15.34 -10.96
CA VAL A 353 -10.82 -15.35 -9.52
C VAL A 353 -11.28 -14.06 -8.85
N LEU A 354 -11.00 -12.90 -9.44
CA LEU A 354 -11.41 -11.60 -8.91
C LEU A 354 -12.95 -11.46 -8.84
N LYS A 355 -13.68 -11.96 -9.83
CA LYS A 355 -15.16 -12.03 -9.80
C LYS A 355 -15.66 -12.86 -8.62
N SER A 356 -15.06 -14.03 -8.38
CA SER A 356 -15.36 -14.86 -7.21
C SER A 356 -15.09 -14.12 -5.89
N LEU A 357 -13.90 -13.52 -5.75
CA LEU A 357 -13.51 -12.77 -4.54
C LEU A 357 -14.40 -11.53 -4.29
N SER A 358 -14.81 -10.82 -5.34
CA SER A 358 -15.69 -9.65 -5.25
C SER A 358 -17.12 -9.98 -4.80
N THR A 359 -17.51 -11.26 -4.86
CA THR A 359 -18.84 -11.77 -4.49
C THR A 359 -18.77 -12.71 -3.28
N ILE A 360 -17.61 -12.83 -2.63
CA ILE A 360 -17.37 -13.85 -1.61
C ILE A 360 -18.35 -13.71 -0.42
N SER A 361 -19.14 -14.74 -0.16
CA SER A 361 -20.09 -14.79 0.94
C SER A 361 -19.57 -15.72 2.06
N SER A 362 -18.38 -15.44 2.60
CA SER A 362 -17.80 -16.28 3.65
C SER A 362 -18.43 -16.00 5.02
N LYS A 363 -19.13 -16.94 5.65
CA LYS A 363 -19.70 -16.72 7.01
C LYS A 363 -18.64 -16.41 8.08
N LYS A 364 -17.37 -16.76 7.85
CA LYS A 364 -16.26 -16.58 8.81
C LYS A 364 -15.77 -15.13 8.92
N LEU A 365 -16.00 -14.29 7.91
CA LEU A 365 -15.54 -12.90 7.91
C LEU A 365 -16.57 -11.97 8.56
N SER A 366 -16.06 -10.93 9.24
CA SER A 366 -16.87 -9.85 9.80
C SER A 366 -17.63 -9.12 8.68
N LYS A 367 -18.76 -8.46 9.01
CA LYS A 367 -19.53 -7.68 8.02
C LYS A 367 -18.72 -6.52 7.45
N LYS A 368 -17.87 -5.90 8.27
CA LYS A 368 -17.00 -4.79 7.93
C LYS A 368 -15.96 -5.25 6.91
N THR A 369 -15.15 -6.24 7.27
CA THR A 369 -14.10 -6.84 6.43
C THR A 369 -14.65 -7.36 5.10
N LYS A 370 -15.87 -7.94 5.08
CA LYS A 370 -16.53 -8.34 3.82
C LYS A 370 -16.83 -7.17 2.89
N LYS A 371 -17.42 -6.10 3.44
CA LYS A 371 -17.80 -4.93 2.66
C LYS A 371 -16.56 -4.28 2.05
N GLU A 372 -15.50 -4.14 2.84
CA GLU A 372 -14.19 -3.63 2.41
C GLU A 372 -13.58 -4.56 1.35
N SER A 373 -13.52 -5.87 1.61
CA SER A 373 -13.03 -6.87 0.63
C SER A 373 -13.81 -6.82 -0.69
N HIS A 374 -15.14 -6.71 -0.66
CA HIS A 374 -15.94 -6.56 -1.87
C HIS A 374 -15.66 -5.27 -2.60
N SER A 375 -15.45 -4.16 -1.88
CA SER A 375 -15.10 -2.87 -2.49
C SER A 375 -13.76 -2.98 -3.21
N ILE A 376 -12.71 -3.41 -2.50
CA ILE A 376 -11.36 -3.47 -3.05
C ILE A 376 -11.25 -4.45 -4.21
N PHE A 377 -11.88 -5.63 -4.14
CA PHE A 377 -11.84 -6.58 -5.26
C PHE A 377 -12.65 -6.10 -6.46
N ARG A 378 -13.67 -5.25 -6.29
CA ARG A 378 -14.35 -4.61 -7.43
C ARG A 378 -13.44 -3.58 -8.10
N ASP A 379 -12.70 -2.80 -7.32
CA ASP A 379 -11.76 -1.81 -7.86
C ASP A 379 -10.59 -2.49 -8.58
N ILE A 380 -10.05 -3.58 -8.01
CA ILE A 380 -9.03 -4.43 -8.63
C ILE A 380 -9.58 -5.08 -9.91
N LEU A 381 -10.78 -5.68 -9.86
CA LEU A 381 -11.43 -6.30 -11.02
C LEU A 381 -11.61 -5.29 -12.15
N LYS A 382 -12.18 -4.11 -11.84
CA LYS A 382 -12.39 -3.05 -12.83
C LYS A 382 -11.05 -2.60 -13.44
N THR A 383 -9.99 -2.50 -12.64
CA THR A 383 -8.64 -2.17 -13.13
C THR A 383 -8.17 -3.24 -14.12
N VAL A 384 -8.14 -4.50 -13.71
CA VAL A 384 -7.62 -5.60 -14.54
C VAL A 384 -8.45 -5.79 -15.81
N GLU A 385 -9.78 -5.74 -15.75
CA GLU A 385 -10.67 -5.83 -16.92
C GLU A 385 -10.39 -4.69 -17.90
N SER A 386 -10.37 -3.44 -17.42
CA SER A 386 -10.19 -2.27 -18.30
C SER A 386 -8.82 -2.25 -18.99
N TYR A 387 -7.77 -2.74 -18.32
CA TYR A 387 -6.43 -2.85 -18.89
C TYR A 387 -6.24 -4.07 -19.82
N SER A 388 -7.09 -5.09 -19.69
CA SER A 388 -7.01 -6.32 -20.51
C SER A 388 -7.89 -6.30 -21.76
N GLU A 389 -8.97 -5.51 -21.78
CA GLU A 389 -9.99 -5.57 -22.84
C GLU A 389 -9.59 -4.84 -24.13
N SER A 390 -9.40 -3.52 -24.08
CA SER A 390 -9.18 -2.72 -25.29
C SER A 390 -8.45 -1.41 -25.00
N LYS A 391 -8.05 -0.72 -26.07
CA LYS A 391 -7.48 0.63 -25.97
C LYS A 391 -8.47 1.66 -25.44
N GLU A 392 -9.73 1.56 -25.87
CA GLU A 392 -10.80 2.47 -25.42
C GLU A 392 -11.06 2.33 -23.91
N SER A 393 -11.13 1.09 -23.40
CA SER A 393 -11.32 0.84 -21.96
C SER A 393 -10.18 1.42 -21.12
N ARG A 394 -8.93 1.31 -21.60
CA ARG A 394 -7.74 1.94 -20.97
C ARG A 394 -7.83 3.47 -20.97
N LEU A 395 -8.29 4.07 -22.06
CA LEU A 395 -8.50 5.52 -22.18
C LEU A 395 -9.64 6.01 -21.28
N GLU A 396 -10.68 5.21 -21.09
CA GLU A 396 -11.80 5.53 -20.19
C GLU A 396 -11.34 5.68 -18.73
N LEU A 397 -10.45 4.79 -18.25
CA LEU A 397 -9.85 4.93 -16.92
C LEU A 397 -9.05 6.22 -16.75
N THR A 398 -8.49 6.77 -17.83
CA THR A 398 -7.78 8.05 -17.77
C THR A 398 -8.75 9.22 -17.65
N LYS A 399 -9.95 9.10 -18.25
CA LYS A 399 -11.00 10.13 -18.22
C LYS A 399 -11.80 10.08 -16.92
N ASP A 400 -12.19 8.89 -16.47
CA ASP A 400 -12.94 8.66 -15.22
C ASP A 400 -12.18 7.67 -14.31
N PRO A 401 -11.14 8.15 -13.62
CA PRO A 401 -10.27 7.29 -12.82
C PRO A 401 -11.00 6.75 -11.60
N ILE A 402 -10.75 5.47 -11.31
CA ILE A 402 -11.24 4.80 -10.10
C ILE A 402 -10.63 5.51 -8.89
N VAL A 403 -11.48 6.01 -8.00
CA VAL A 403 -11.02 6.56 -6.73
C VAL A 403 -10.83 5.41 -5.76
N LEU A 404 -9.58 4.99 -5.59
CA LEU A 404 -9.20 3.89 -4.71
C LEU A 404 -9.39 4.28 -3.25
N THR A 405 -9.07 5.53 -2.91
CA THR A 405 -9.26 6.04 -1.54
C THR A 405 -9.13 7.57 -1.46
N HIS A 406 -9.43 8.13 -0.29
CA HIS A 406 -9.21 9.52 0.05
C HIS A 406 -8.23 9.67 1.21
N SER A 407 -7.18 10.47 1.00
CA SER A 407 -6.31 10.94 2.09
C SER A 407 -6.81 12.30 2.57
N LYS A 408 -7.13 12.45 3.86
CA LYS A 408 -7.51 13.74 4.43
C LYS A 408 -6.26 14.59 4.63
N LEU A 409 -6.25 15.79 4.04
CA LEU A 409 -5.22 16.80 4.28
C LEU A 409 -5.59 17.76 5.42
N SER A 410 -6.88 17.99 5.62
CA SER A 410 -7.42 18.84 6.69
C SER A 410 -8.90 18.50 6.93
N LYS A 411 -9.55 19.20 7.86
CA LYS A 411 -11.02 19.10 8.05
C LYS A 411 -11.82 19.40 6.78
N SER A 412 -11.27 20.21 5.86
CA SER A 412 -11.96 20.71 4.67
C SER A 412 -11.36 20.22 3.35
N ARG A 413 -10.20 19.53 3.37
CA ARG A 413 -9.48 19.12 2.16
C ARG A 413 -9.10 17.65 2.21
N SER A 414 -9.35 16.94 1.12
CA SER A 414 -8.85 15.58 0.89
C SER A 414 -8.22 15.45 -0.49
N ILE A 415 -7.23 14.56 -0.62
CA ILE A 415 -6.65 14.13 -1.89
C ILE A 415 -7.30 12.79 -2.23
N SER A 416 -7.93 12.69 -3.39
CA SER A 416 -8.33 11.40 -3.96
C SER A 416 -7.11 10.68 -4.54
N VAL A 417 -6.87 9.46 -4.10
CA VAL A 417 -5.90 8.54 -4.69
C VAL A 417 -6.60 7.79 -5.81
N LYS A 418 -6.08 7.94 -7.02
CA LYS A 418 -6.74 7.54 -8.27
C LYS A 418 -5.97 6.48 -9.06
N SER A 419 -4.86 6.01 -8.50
CA SER A 419 -3.89 5.15 -9.17
C SER A 419 -3.22 4.27 -8.12
N TRP A 420 -2.98 3.01 -8.47
CA TRP A 420 -2.29 2.05 -7.64
C TRP A 420 -0.86 2.49 -7.38
N TYR A 421 -0.19 3.13 -8.35
CA TYR A 421 1.12 3.76 -8.14
C TYR A 421 1.10 4.69 -6.92
N SER A 422 0.15 5.63 -6.90
CA SER A 422 0.00 6.57 -5.79
C SER A 422 -0.38 5.88 -4.49
N TYR A 423 -1.18 4.80 -4.56
CA TYR A 423 -1.63 4.05 -3.41
C TYR A 423 -0.47 3.38 -2.66
N PHE A 424 0.41 2.63 -3.37
CA PHE A 424 1.55 1.97 -2.74
C PHE A 424 2.51 2.98 -2.11
N ARG A 425 2.80 4.09 -2.80
CA ARG A 425 3.66 5.15 -2.23
C ARG A 425 3.03 5.82 -1.01
N LEU A 426 1.73 6.11 -1.06
CA LEU A 426 1.00 6.68 0.07
C LEU A 426 0.98 5.75 1.28
N PHE A 427 0.89 4.43 1.06
CA PHE A 427 0.95 3.43 2.13
C PHE A 427 2.26 3.54 2.92
N HIS A 428 3.40 3.60 2.24
CA HIS A 428 4.71 3.76 2.90
C HIS A 428 4.86 5.12 3.58
N LEU A 429 4.38 6.21 2.97
CA LEU A 429 4.37 7.53 3.61
C LEU A 429 3.47 7.57 4.86
N ARG A 430 2.37 6.82 4.88
CA ARG A 430 1.54 6.64 6.08
C ARG A 430 2.28 5.87 7.17
N TRP A 431 3.02 4.83 6.82
CA TRP A 431 3.86 4.15 7.80
C TRP A 431 4.93 5.09 8.36
N LEU A 432 5.58 5.92 7.55
CA LEU A 432 6.57 6.90 8.04
C LEU A 432 5.96 7.96 8.97
N PHE A 433 4.93 8.67 8.52
CA PHE A 433 4.48 9.89 9.19
C PHE A 433 3.21 9.72 10.04
N GLY A 434 2.53 8.58 9.92
CA GLY A 434 1.31 8.25 10.65
C GLY A 434 0.28 9.37 10.56
N ALA A 435 -0.23 9.79 11.72
CA ALA A 435 -1.20 10.86 11.83
C ALA A 435 -0.71 12.22 11.26
N HIS A 436 0.59 12.48 11.21
CA HIS A 436 1.17 13.76 10.74
C HIS A 436 1.43 13.81 9.23
N LEU A 437 1.08 12.75 8.49
CA LEU A 437 1.26 12.73 7.04
C LEU A 437 0.58 13.93 6.35
N HIS A 438 -0.58 14.34 6.83
CA HIS A 438 -1.31 15.46 6.25
C HIS A 438 -0.56 16.80 6.38
N ASP A 439 0.08 17.05 7.51
CA ASP A 439 0.93 18.22 7.73
C ASP A 439 2.16 18.17 6.81
N GLN A 440 2.77 16.99 6.70
CA GLN A 440 3.93 16.76 5.83
C GLN A 440 3.59 16.98 4.35
N LEU A 441 2.44 16.49 3.87
CA LEU A 441 2.00 16.69 2.49
C LEU A 441 1.64 18.15 2.18
N ASN A 442 1.11 18.89 3.16
CA ASN A 442 0.78 20.30 2.99
C ASN A 442 2.03 21.19 2.96
N CYS A 443 3.08 20.83 3.71
CA CYS A 443 4.27 21.66 3.88
C CYS A 443 5.46 21.20 3.02
N ASN A 444 5.50 19.95 2.56
CA ASN A 444 6.58 19.42 1.73
C ASN A 444 6.09 19.06 0.32
N SER A 445 6.47 19.89 -0.65
CA SER A 445 6.14 19.66 -2.07
C SER A 445 6.81 18.42 -2.66
N GLU A 446 7.96 18.00 -2.13
CA GLU A 446 8.66 16.79 -2.62
C GLU A 446 7.89 15.53 -2.26
N LEU A 447 7.36 15.43 -1.03
CA LEU A 447 6.48 14.32 -0.65
C LEU A 447 5.21 14.26 -1.50
N SER A 448 4.68 15.43 -1.89
CA SER A 448 3.57 15.51 -2.83
C SER A 448 3.94 15.02 -4.23
N ASN A 449 5.18 15.25 -4.67
CA ASN A 449 5.69 14.76 -5.94
C ASN A 449 5.94 13.25 -5.91
N LEU A 450 6.43 12.71 -4.77
CA LEU A 450 6.62 11.26 -4.59
C LEU A 450 5.33 10.49 -4.88
N ILE A 451 4.17 10.98 -4.47
CA ILE A 451 2.88 10.26 -4.64
C ILE A 451 2.39 10.33 -6.09
N ARG A 452 2.72 11.39 -6.84
CA ARG A 452 2.15 11.61 -8.17
C ARG A 452 2.83 10.69 -9.17
N PRO A 453 2.08 9.93 -9.99
CA PRO A 453 2.69 9.19 -11.07
C PRO A 453 3.39 10.17 -12.01
N PRO A 454 4.55 9.79 -12.58
CA PRO A 454 5.18 10.60 -13.63
C PRO A 454 4.15 10.83 -14.73
N GLN A 455 4.10 12.06 -15.24
CA GLN A 455 3.29 12.42 -16.42
C GLN A 455 3.93 11.77 -17.65
N LYS A 456 3.87 10.44 -17.73
CA LYS A 456 4.13 9.74 -18.97
C LYS A 456 2.92 10.05 -19.84
N ASN A 457 3.20 10.66 -20.97
CA ASN A 457 2.30 10.79 -22.10
C ASN A 457 2.02 9.39 -22.69
N LYS A 458 1.53 8.46 -21.84
CA LYS A 458 1.10 7.11 -22.19
C LYS A 458 0.08 7.16 -23.32
N PHE A 459 -0.64 8.28 -23.44
CA PHE A 459 -1.67 8.46 -24.45
C PHE A 459 -1.52 9.66 -25.40
N ASP A 460 -0.56 10.58 -25.21
CA ASP A 460 -0.35 11.67 -26.20
C ASP A 460 0.25 11.13 -27.51
N LYS A 461 0.94 9.98 -27.47
CA LYS A 461 1.29 9.21 -28.68
C LYS A 461 0.06 8.73 -29.47
N PHE A 462 -1.14 8.74 -28.87
CA PHE A 462 -2.39 8.37 -29.54
C PHE A 462 -3.23 9.58 -29.96
N SER A 463 -2.73 10.81 -29.82
CA SER A 463 -3.43 12.03 -30.27
C SER A 463 -3.01 12.48 -31.68
N VAL A 464 -2.07 11.79 -32.33
CA VAL A 464 -1.65 12.12 -33.69
C VAL A 464 -2.55 11.39 -34.69
N ASP A 465 -3.80 11.82 -34.77
CA ASP A 465 -4.68 11.53 -35.92
C ASP A 465 -5.71 12.67 -36.06
N ALA A 466 -5.20 13.81 -36.51
CA ALA A 466 -5.94 14.79 -37.30
C ALA A 466 -4.91 15.79 -37.84
N ASP A 467 -4.62 15.68 -39.14
CA ASP A 467 -3.79 16.59 -39.95
C ASP A 467 -2.27 16.40 -39.86
N TYR A 468 -1.72 15.41 -40.55
CA TYR A 468 -0.41 15.57 -41.19
C TYR A 468 -0.45 15.13 -42.66
N GLN A 469 -0.14 16.11 -43.50
CA GLN A 469 0.10 15.99 -44.93
C GLN A 469 1.32 15.10 -45.20
N GLU A 470 1.25 14.33 -46.29
CA GLU A 470 2.37 13.63 -46.92
C GLU A 470 3.64 14.50 -46.93
N THR A 471 4.67 14.03 -46.23
CA THR A 471 6.05 14.37 -46.60
C THR A 471 6.85 13.10 -46.70
N GLU A 472 7.43 12.93 -47.89
CA GLU A 472 8.13 11.76 -48.41
C GLU A 472 9.19 11.19 -47.47
N GLU A 473 9.23 9.87 -47.49
CA GLU A 473 10.15 8.97 -46.79
C GLU A 473 11.62 9.28 -47.12
N VAL A 474 12.45 9.32 -46.08
CA VAL A 474 13.88 9.05 -46.21
C VAL A 474 14.16 7.78 -45.43
N GLU A 475 14.32 6.68 -46.18
CA GLU A 475 14.81 5.39 -45.68
C GLU A 475 16.12 5.60 -44.92
N ASN A 476 16.11 5.28 -43.63
CA ASN A 476 17.32 5.15 -42.84
C ASN A 476 17.27 3.78 -42.16
N GLU A 477 17.79 2.76 -42.85
CA GLU A 477 18.04 1.43 -42.31
C GLU A 477 19.08 1.50 -41.18
N GLY A 478 18.60 1.77 -39.96
CA GLY A 478 19.37 1.69 -38.72
C GLY A 478 19.21 0.31 -38.08
N TYR A 479 20.30 -0.43 -37.98
CA TYR A 479 20.45 -1.67 -37.21
C TYR A 479 20.05 -1.47 -35.73
N ALA A 480 18.78 -1.66 -35.39
CA ALA A 480 18.34 -1.81 -34.01
C ALA A 480 17.15 -2.79 -33.92
N ASP A 481 17.26 -3.69 -32.95
CA ASP A 481 16.20 -4.52 -32.39
C ASP A 481 15.69 -5.76 -33.16
N ASN A 482 16.58 -6.73 -33.32
CA ASN A 482 16.21 -8.13 -33.62
C ASN A 482 15.88 -8.94 -32.35
N GLY A 483 16.04 -8.36 -31.15
CA GLY A 483 15.87 -9.05 -29.86
C GLY A 483 14.40 -9.11 -29.44
N ALA A 484 13.70 -7.96 -29.44
CA ALA A 484 12.28 -7.90 -29.10
C ALA A 484 11.43 -8.69 -30.10
N LYS A 485 11.74 -8.60 -31.40
CA LYS A 485 11.04 -9.36 -32.45
C LYS A 485 11.14 -10.88 -32.26
N ARG A 486 12.27 -11.39 -31.75
CA ARG A 486 12.42 -12.83 -31.42
C ARG A 486 11.63 -13.22 -30.17
N LYS A 487 11.66 -12.42 -29.10
CA LYS A 487 10.90 -12.69 -27.87
C LYS A 487 9.39 -12.65 -28.09
N ILE A 488 8.88 -11.71 -28.89
CA ILE A 488 7.46 -11.66 -29.30
C ILE A 488 7.08 -12.96 -30.04
N LYS A 489 7.96 -13.47 -30.90
CA LYS A 489 7.73 -14.72 -31.64
C LYS A 489 7.70 -15.95 -30.71
N ASP A 490 8.52 -15.98 -29.67
CA ASP A 490 8.53 -17.04 -28.66
C ASP A 490 7.29 -16.97 -27.73
N LYS A 491 6.82 -15.76 -27.37
CA LYS A 491 5.56 -15.54 -26.66
C LYS A 491 4.37 -16.03 -27.50
N LYS A 492 4.31 -15.65 -28.79
CA LYS A 492 3.30 -16.15 -29.75
C LYS A 492 3.30 -17.68 -29.85
N LYS A 493 4.48 -18.30 -29.92
CA LYS A 493 4.61 -19.76 -29.97
C LYS A 493 4.12 -20.44 -28.68
N THR A 494 4.40 -19.86 -27.52
CA THR A 494 3.97 -20.39 -26.22
C THR A 494 2.46 -20.28 -26.04
N ILE A 495 1.87 -19.14 -26.42
CA ILE A 495 0.41 -18.92 -26.45
C ILE A 495 -0.26 -19.95 -27.38
N GLN A 496 0.29 -20.15 -28.59
CA GLN A 496 -0.25 -21.11 -29.56
C GLN A 496 -0.20 -22.56 -29.06
N ILE A 497 0.89 -22.96 -28.40
CA ILE A 497 1.01 -24.30 -27.79
C ILE A 497 -0.02 -24.47 -26.66
N ASN A 498 -0.20 -23.48 -25.81
CA ASN A 498 -1.15 -23.56 -24.69
C ASN A 498 -2.60 -23.50 -25.16
N ASN A 499 -2.96 -22.67 -26.15
CA ASN A 499 -4.28 -22.68 -26.78
C ASN A 499 -4.57 -24.03 -27.44
N SER A 500 -3.59 -24.61 -28.14
CA SER A 500 -3.74 -25.96 -28.71
C SER A 500 -3.94 -27.04 -27.64
N ARG A 501 -3.29 -26.91 -26.48
CA ARG A 501 -3.49 -27.80 -25.32
C ARG A 501 -4.88 -27.62 -24.70
N MET A 502 -5.35 -26.38 -24.55
CA MET A 502 -6.68 -26.06 -24.02
C MET A 502 -7.81 -26.49 -24.96
N GLU A 503 -7.66 -26.33 -26.27
CA GLU A 503 -8.60 -26.87 -27.25
C GLU A 503 -8.62 -28.39 -27.25
N LYS A 504 -7.45 -29.03 -27.15
CA LYS A 504 -7.37 -30.49 -27.06
C LYS A 504 -8.04 -30.97 -25.78
N PHE A 505 -7.84 -30.28 -24.66
CA PHE A 505 -8.51 -30.56 -23.40
C PHE A 505 -10.04 -30.38 -23.52
N ARG A 506 -10.52 -29.28 -24.12
CA ARG A 506 -11.95 -29.06 -24.40
C ARG A 506 -12.53 -30.14 -25.32
N ARG A 507 -11.79 -30.61 -26.32
CA ARG A 507 -12.20 -31.72 -27.20
C ARG A 507 -12.25 -33.07 -26.50
N GLU A 508 -11.30 -33.35 -25.62
CA GLU A 508 -11.19 -34.64 -24.92
C GLU A 508 -12.17 -34.75 -23.73
N PHE A 509 -12.50 -33.64 -23.08
CA PHE A 509 -13.36 -33.65 -21.89
C PHE A 509 -14.78 -33.11 -22.10
N GLY A 510 -15.06 -32.44 -23.23
CA GLY A 510 -16.38 -31.89 -23.57
C GLY A 510 -16.88 -30.84 -22.57
N ASP A 511 -17.86 -30.04 -22.98
CA ASP A 511 -18.60 -29.21 -22.02
C ASP A 511 -19.38 -30.15 -21.10
N VAL A 512 -18.83 -30.40 -19.91
CA VAL A 512 -19.56 -31.03 -18.82
C VAL A 512 -20.63 -30.05 -18.38
N ASN A 513 -21.76 -30.11 -19.09
CA ASN A 513 -23.01 -29.48 -18.74
C ASN A 513 -23.51 -30.22 -17.50
N VAL A 514 -23.11 -29.74 -16.32
CA VAL A 514 -23.69 -30.17 -15.05
C VAL A 514 -25.14 -29.66 -15.05
N ARG A 515 -26.05 -30.50 -15.55
CA ARG A 515 -27.46 -30.39 -15.23
C ARG A 515 -27.67 -31.10 -13.91
N ASP A 516 -28.16 -30.33 -12.95
CA ASP A 516 -28.61 -30.78 -11.64
C ASP A 516 -29.60 -31.95 -11.74
N GLU A 517 -29.32 -33.03 -11.02
CA GLU A 517 -30.29 -33.89 -10.34
C GLU A 517 -29.83 -34.19 -8.91
#